data_AF-A0AAW0VRY2-F1
#
_entry.id   AF-A0AAW0VRY2-F1
#
_cell.length_a   1.000
_cell.length_b   1.000
_cell.length_c   1.000
_cell.angle_alpha   90.00
_cell.angle_beta   90.00
_cell.angle_gamma   90.00
#
_symmetry.space_group_name_H-M   'P 1'
#
loop_
_entity.id
_entity.type
_entity.pdbx_description
1 polymer ?
#
loop_
_entity_poly.entity_id
_entity_poly.type
_entity_poly.pdbx_seq_one_letter_code
_entity_poly.pdbx_strand_id
1 'polypeptide(L)'
;DQYMTVAMEEGHVIFQYNLGSGVATMKSDNTYHDGEWHHVEVARQQRNGVLKIASETIQAESPGNVKQFSSTPETMFFGGYPGEHDYIDITNEDFNGCIDNIVMSSVAVDLSKSKESIDTAPGCPIKVASLVSFDKSAPGYVKYDSPDGNGLQLVFKFKTEEPDGLILYTSTRNQNSYLSLSLAESALILRAAPGGELTTG
;
A
#
# COMPACT_ATOMS: atom_id res chain seq x y z
N ASP A 1 16.41 -16.08 -23.48
CA ASP A 1 15.34 -15.44 -22.69
C ASP A 1 15.58 -13.95 -22.55
N GLN A 2 14.52 -13.16 -22.76
CA GLN A 2 14.58 -11.70 -22.78
C GLN A 2 13.40 -11.13 -21.99
N TYR A 3 13.69 -10.29 -21.00
CA TYR A 3 12.68 -9.69 -20.14
C TYR A 3 13.17 -8.37 -19.54
N MET A 4 12.24 -7.62 -18.96
CA MET A 4 12.49 -6.45 -18.13
C MET A 4 11.42 -6.38 -17.05
N THR A 5 11.83 -6.18 -15.80
CA THR A 5 10.94 -6.21 -14.63
C THR A 5 11.31 -5.13 -13.63
N VAL A 6 10.29 -4.60 -12.96
CA VAL A 6 10.43 -3.83 -11.73
C VAL A 6 9.64 -4.58 -10.67
N ALA A 7 10.31 -5.05 -9.64
CA ALA A 7 9.73 -5.89 -8.60
C ALA A 7 10.13 -5.38 -7.20
N MET A 8 9.46 -5.91 -6.19
CA MET A 8 9.88 -5.75 -4.79
C MET A 8 10.31 -7.09 -4.21
N GLU A 9 11.44 -7.12 -3.50
CA GLU A 9 11.95 -8.28 -2.79
C GLU A 9 12.51 -7.85 -1.44
N GLU A 10 12.05 -8.46 -0.36
CA GLU A 10 12.42 -8.09 1.02
C GLU A 10 12.24 -6.58 1.29
N GLY A 11 11.25 -5.96 0.65
CA GLY A 11 10.97 -4.54 0.76
C GLY A 11 11.83 -3.62 -0.11
N HIS A 12 12.85 -4.12 -0.79
CA HIS A 12 13.67 -3.33 -1.71
C HIS A 12 13.05 -3.27 -3.10
N VAL A 13 13.24 -2.16 -3.82
CA VAL A 13 12.85 -2.05 -5.23
C VAL A 13 13.98 -2.57 -6.11
N ILE A 14 13.64 -3.49 -7.01
CA ILE A 14 14.58 -4.16 -7.90
C ILE A 14 14.18 -3.91 -9.34
N PHE A 15 15.07 -3.29 -10.11
CA PHE A 15 14.97 -3.18 -11.56
C PHE A 15 15.92 -4.18 -12.22
N GLN A 16 15.38 -5.10 -13.00
CA GLN A 16 16.13 -6.14 -13.69
C GLN A 16 15.79 -6.21 -15.17
N TYR A 17 16.77 -6.59 -15.98
CA TYR A 17 16.54 -6.94 -17.39
C TYR A 17 17.59 -7.91 -17.92
N ASN A 18 17.15 -8.78 -18.82
CA ASN A 18 18.01 -9.68 -19.57
C ASN A 18 17.79 -9.46 -21.06
N LEU A 19 18.86 -9.15 -21.80
CA LEU A 19 18.81 -8.93 -23.25
C LEU A 19 19.18 -10.20 -24.04
N GLY A 20 19.28 -11.36 -23.39
CA GLY A 20 19.67 -12.64 -23.99
C GLY A 20 21.15 -12.99 -23.79
N SER A 21 21.92 -12.13 -23.13
CA SER A 21 23.34 -12.36 -22.80
C SER A 21 23.64 -12.30 -21.30
N GLY A 22 22.62 -12.29 -20.46
CA GLY A 22 22.70 -12.27 -19.00
C GLY A 22 21.95 -11.09 -18.39
N VAL A 23 21.78 -11.15 -17.06
CA VAL A 23 20.93 -10.24 -16.29
C VAL A 23 21.73 -9.03 -15.81
N ALA A 24 21.13 -7.84 -15.90
CA ALA A 24 21.53 -6.67 -15.14
C ALA A 24 20.54 -6.48 -13.97
N THR A 25 21.06 -6.23 -12.78
CA THR A 25 20.25 -6.04 -11.56
C THR A 25 20.63 -4.73 -10.88
N MET A 26 19.63 -3.89 -10.60
CA MET A 26 19.76 -2.70 -9.76
C MET A 26 18.78 -2.85 -8.61
N LYS A 27 19.29 -2.88 -7.37
CA LYS A 27 18.52 -3.02 -6.14
C LYS A 27 18.71 -1.77 -5.30
N SER A 28 17.63 -1.23 -4.75
CA SER A 28 17.70 -0.10 -3.82
C SER A 28 18.39 -0.49 -2.51
N ASP A 29 19.12 0.45 -1.91
CA ASP A 29 19.73 0.31 -0.60
C ASP A 29 18.67 0.35 0.50
N ASN A 30 17.65 1.22 0.37
CA ASN A 30 16.55 1.30 1.32
C ASN A 30 15.37 0.40 0.94
N THR A 31 14.51 0.17 1.93
CA THR A 31 13.23 -0.54 1.78
C THR A 31 12.06 0.43 1.69
N TYR A 32 11.04 0.07 0.92
CA TYR A 32 9.91 0.93 0.52
C TYR A 32 8.53 0.28 0.75
N HIS A 33 8.41 -0.55 1.78
CA HIS A 33 7.17 -1.24 2.18
C HIS A 33 6.49 -0.59 3.40
N ASP A 34 6.61 0.74 3.51
CA ASP A 34 6.14 1.54 4.65
C ASP A 34 4.67 1.99 4.54
N GLY A 35 4.02 1.73 3.39
CA GLY A 35 2.64 2.12 3.13
C GLY A 35 2.49 3.55 2.58
N GLU A 36 3.60 4.27 2.37
CA GLU A 36 3.61 5.60 1.77
C GLU A 36 3.78 5.54 0.24
N TRP A 37 3.43 6.63 -0.44
CA TRP A 37 3.62 6.74 -1.88
C TRP A 37 5.10 6.97 -2.23
N HIS A 38 5.64 6.10 -3.07
CA HIS A 38 7.01 6.21 -3.60
C HIS A 38 7.01 6.44 -5.10
N HIS A 39 7.85 7.38 -5.55
CA HIS A 39 8.05 7.66 -6.96
C HIS A 39 9.27 6.90 -7.47
N VAL A 40 9.07 6.06 -8.50
CA VAL A 40 10.11 5.21 -9.10
C VAL A 40 10.29 5.57 -10.56
N GLU A 41 11.53 5.81 -10.97
CA GLU A 41 11.89 6.00 -12.38
C GLU A 41 12.86 4.91 -12.80
N VAL A 42 12.51 4.22 -13.89
CA VAL A 42 13.42 3.28 -14.56
C VAL A 42 13.65 3.72 -15.99
N ALA A 43 14.91 3.64 -16.42
CA ALA A 43 15.28 3.93 -17.80
C ALA A 43 16.31 2.91 -18.28
N ARG A 44 16.20 2.50 -19.54
CA ARG A 44 17.22 1.70 -20.20
C ARG A 44 17.57 2.29 -21.56
N GLN A 45 18.86 2.54 -21.76
CA GLN A 45 19.42 2.90 -23.06
C GLN A 45 20.45 1.86 -23.48
N GLN A 46 20.14 1.09 -24.52
CA GLN A 46 20.94 -0.06 -24.93
C GLN A 46 21.20 -0.99 -23.74
N ARG A 47 22.46 -1.25 -23.39
CA ARG A 47 22.81 -2.12 -22.26
C ARG A 47 22.75 -1.42 -20.92
N ASN A 48 22.71 -0.09 -20.88
CA ASN A 48 22.78 0.69 -19.65
C ASN A 48 21.38 0.91 -19.08
N GLY A 49 21.20 0.56 -17.81
CA GLY A 49 19.99 0.76 -17.04
C GLY A 49 20.22 1.75 -15.90
N VAL A 50 19.15 2.44 -15.51
CA VAL A 50 19.12 3.34 -14.36
C VAL A 50 17.83 3.09 -13.59
N LEU A 51 17.95 2.93 -12.27
CA LEU A 51 16.88 2.97 -11.30
C LEU A 51 17.04 4.24 -10.45
N LYS A 52 15.98 5.04 -10.34
CA LYS A 52 15.89 6.12 -9.37
C LYS A 52 14.68 5.93 -8.48
N ILE A 53 14.89 6.10 -7.19
CA ILE A 53 13.83 6.05 -6.19
C ILE A 53 14.25 6.93 -5.02
N ALA A 54 13.38 7.84 -4.58
CA ALA A 54 13.69 8.85 -3.59
C ALA A 54 15.00 9.63 -3.91
N SER A 55 16.05 9.42 -3.11
CA SER A 55 17.38 10.05 -3.29
C SER A 55 18.43 9.12 -3.92
N GLU A 56 18.05 7.88 -4.22
CA GLU A 56 18.94 6.86 -4.76
C GLU A 56 18.98 6.93 -6.29
N THR A 57 20.16 6.72 -6.86
CA THR A 57 20.35 6.52 -8.30
C THR A 57 21.34 5.40 -8.51
N ILE A 58 20.84 4.27 -9.01
CA ILE A 58 21.61 3.03 -9.18
C ILE A 58 21.69 2.73 -10.68
N GLN A 59 22.86 2.33 -11.14
CA GLN A 59 23.12 2.05 -12.54
C GLN A 59 23.74 0.66 -12.69
N ALA A 60 23.33 -0.05 -13.72
CA ALA A 60 23.93 -1.32 -14.11
C ALA A 60 23.99 -1.44 -15.63
N GLU A 61 24.89 -2.29 -16.12
CA GLU A 61 25.00 -2.63 -17.54
C GLU A 61 24.80 -4.14 -17.71
N SER A 62 23.96 -4.54 -18.68
CA SER A 62 23.78 -5.96 -18.98
C SER A 62 25.03 -6.55 -19.64
N PRO A 63 25.46 -7.77 -19.26
CA PRO A 63 26.65 -8.40 -19.82
C PRO A 63 26.49 -8.75 -21.30
N GLY A 64 27.62 -8.99 -21.98
CA GLY A 64 27.66 -9.35 -23.40
C GLY A 64 27.41 -8.16 -24.34
N ASN A 65 27.15 -8.43 -25.62
CA ASN A 65 27.10 -7.40 -26.68
C ASN A 65 25.69 -7.10 -27.21
N VAL A 66 24.66 -7.77 -26.69
CA VAL A 66 23.28 -7.57 -27.13
C VAL A 66 22.74 -6.28 -26.52
N LYS A 67 22.15 -5.40 -27.35
CA LYS A 67 21.74 -4.04 -26.94
C LYS A 67 20.23 -3.82 -26.89
N GLN A 68 19.46 -4.72 -27.49
CA GLN A 68 18.02 -4.57 -27.67
C GLN A 68 17.34 -5.94 -27.58
N PHE A 69 16.05 -5.92 -27.30
CA PHE A 69 15.22 -7.11 -27.47
C PHE A 69 15.18 -7.54 -28.93
N SER A 70 15.06 -8.84 -29.17
CA SER A 70 14.95 -9.44 -30.50
C SER A 70 13.60 -9.11 -31.15
N SER A 71 12.57 -8.89 -30.33
CA SER A 71 11.25 -8.43 -30.74
C SER A 71 10.71 -7.38 -29.77
N THR A 72 9.79 -6.55 -30.24
CA THR A 72 9.06 -5.61 -29.37
C THR A 72 8.06 -6.40 -28.52
N PRO A 73 8.07 -6.26 -27.18
CA PRO A 73 7.05 -6.87 -26.32
C PRO A 73 5.64 -6.39 -26.71
N GLU A 74 4.70 -7.31 -26.89
CA GLU A 74 3.33 -6.98 -27.32
C GLU A 74 2.43 -6.56 -26.15
N THR A 75 2.76 -6.99 -24.93
CA THR A 75 1.97 -6.80 -23.72
C THR A 75 2.88 -6.47 -22.55
N MET A 76 2.37 -5.65 -21.62
CA MET A 76 3.00 -5.33 -20.35
C MET A 76 2.00 -5.60 -19.23
N PHE A 77 2.50 -6.10 -18.11
CA PHE A 77 1.69 -6.46 -16.96
C PHE A 77 2.08 -5.59 -15.78
N PHE A 78 1.08 -5.18 -14.99
CA PHE A 78 1.26 -4.35 -13.81
C PHE A 78 0.59 -5.05 -12.64
N GLY A 79 1.32 -5.18 -11.54
CA GLY A 79 0.83 -5.75 -10.29
C GLY A 79 0.77 -7.28 -10.22
N GLY A 80 1.07 -7.99 -11.31
CA GLY A 80 1.04 -9.46 -11.35
C GLY A 80 1.20 -9.99 -12.77
N TYR A 81 1.14 -11.31 -12.94
CA TYR A 81 1.15 -11.98 -14.26
C TYR A 81 0.10 -13.11 -14.30
N PRO A 82 -0.58 -13.36 -15.43
CA PRO A 82 -1.54 -14.46 -15.50
C PRO A 82 -0.86 -15.84 -15.36
N GLY A 83 -0.98 -16.43 -14.17
CA GLY A 83 -0.35 -17.72 -13.84
C GLY A 83 1.10 -17.55 -13.39
N GLU A 84 1.94 -18.56 -13.66
CA GLU A 84 3.36 -18.52 -13.32
C GLU A 84 4.22 -18.36 -14.57
N HIS A 85 5.34 -17.65 -14.46
CA HIS A 85 6.38 -17.56 -15.48
C HIS A 85 7.60 -18.41 -15.10
N ASP A 86 8.37 -18.84 -16.10
CA ASP A 86 9.54 -19.70 -15.90
C ASP A 86 10.85 -18.95 -15.54
N TYR A 87 10.81 -17.63 -15.39
CA TYR A 87 11.99 -16.83 -15.07
C TYR A 87 12.38 -16.93 -13.58
N ILE A 88 13.45 -17.67 -13.29
CA ILE A 88 13.92 -17.96 -11.93
C ILE A 88 14.32 -16.70 -11.14
N ASP A 89 14.87 -15.69 -11.83
CA ASP A 89 15.36 -14.47 -11.18
C ASP A 89 14.24 -13.46 -10.87
N ILE A 90 13.00 -13.78 -11.23
CA ILE A 90 11.84 -12.89 -11.08
C ILE A 90 10.85 -13.56 -10.12
N THR A 91 10.25 -12.78 -9.23
CA THR A 91 9.21 -13.27 -8.32
C THR A 91 7.92 -13.58 -9.08
N ASN A 92 7.29 -14.72 -8.77
CA ASN A 92 5.92 -15.04 -9.21
C ASN A 92 4.85 -14.50 -8.23
N GLU A 93 5.24 -13.83 -7.16
CA GLU A 93 4.30 -13.24 -6.20
C GLU A 93 3.66 -11.96 -6.77
N ASP A 94 2.33 -11.91 -6.74
CA ASP A 94 1.58 -10.73 -7.15
C ASP A 94 1.80 -9.54 -6.20
N PHE A 95 1.79 -8.33 -6.76
CA PHE A 95 1.94 -7.11 -5.99
C PHE A 95 0.67 -6.79 -5.21
N ASN A 96 0.81 -6.76 -3.89
CA ASN A 96 -0.25 -6.36 -2.98
C ASN A 96 -0.08 -4.89 -2.57
N GLY A 97 -0.68 -3.99 -3.34
CA GLY A 97 -0.59 -2.56 -3.08
C GLY A 97 -1.37 -1.73 -4.09
N CYS A 98 -0.95 -0.49 -4.29
CA CYS A 98 -1.57 0.43 -5.23
C CYS A 98 -0.52 0.99 -6.19
N ILE A 99 -0.89 1.14 -7.45
CA ILE A 99 -0.05 1.72 -8.51
C ILE A 99 -0.85 2.86 -9.14
N ASP A 100 -0.22 4.03 -9.29
CA ASP A 100 -0.84 5.20 -9.91
C ASP A 100 0.18 5.98 -10.76
N ASN A 101 -0.31 6.87 -11.63
CA ASN A 101 0.47 7.82 -12.43
C ASN A 101 1.57 7.20 -13.30
N ILE A 102 1.28 6.06 -13.93
CA ILE A 102 2.23 5.43 -14.87
C ILE A 102 2.41 6.33 -16.10
N VAL A 103 3.66 6.71 -16.37
CA VAL A 103 4.06 7.45 -17.57
C VAL A 103 5.12 6.67 -18.32
N MET A 104 4.86 6.36 -19.59
CA MET A 104 5.75 5.62 -20.47
C MET A 104 6.12 6.47 -21.68
N SER A 105 7.40 6.80 -21.84
CA SER A 105 7.89 7.61 -22.97
C SER A 105 7.11 8.93 -23.13
N SER A 106 6.78 9.59 -22.02
CA SER A 106 5.95 10.81 -21.94
C SER A 106 4.45 10.63 -22.25
N VAL A 107 3.97 9.40 -22.37
CA VAL A 107 2.55 9.08 -22.53
C VAL A 107 2.03 8.52 -21.23
N ALA A 108 1.00 9.16 -20.66
CA ALA A 108 0.30 8.64 -19.50
C ALA A 108 -0.44 7.36 -19.88
N VAL A 109 -0.26 6.31 -19.07
CA VAL A 109 -0.93 5.02 -19.25
C VAL A 109 -2.19 5.02 -18.39
N ASP A 110 -3.33 4.84 -19.05
CA ASP A 110 -4.63 4.74 -18.38
C ASP A 110 -4.95 3.27 -18.12
N LEU A 111 -4.68 2.80 -16.90
CA LEU A 111 -4.93 1.42 -16.49
C LEU A 111 -6.41 1.02 -16.58
N SER A 112 -7.35 1.97 -16.55
CA SER A 112 -8.78 1.68 -16.71
C SER A 112 -9.15 1.19 -18.13
N LYS A 113 -8.23 1.38 -19.10
CA LYS A 113 -8.37 0.93 -20.48
C LYS A 113 -7.59 -0.36 -20.77
N SER A 114 -7.24 -1.12 -19.74
CA SER A 114 -6.56 -2.41 -19.88
C SER A 114 -7.34 -3.38 -20.77
N LYS A 115 -6.62 -4.19 -21.56
CA LYS A 115 -7.23 -5.24 -22.40
C LYS A 115 -7.90 -6.33 -21.57
N GLU A 116 -7.38 -6.57 -20.37
CA GLU A 116 -7.87 -7.53 -19.38
C GLU A 116 -7.44 -7.07 -17.99
N SER A 117 -8.30 -7.27 -17.00
CA SER A 117 -8.01 -6.96 -15.59
C SER A 117 -8.80 -7.93 -14.70
N ILE A 118 -8.10 -8.66 -13.84
CA ILE A 118 -8.67 -9.56 -12.84
C ILE A 118 -8.29 -9.02 -11.45
N ASP A 119 -9.25 -9.03 -10.52
CA ASP A 119 -9.06 -8.59 -9.12
C ASP A 119 -8.47 -7.18 -8.92
N THR A 120 -8.65 -6.30 -9.91
CA THR A 120 -8.35 -4.87 -9.78
C THR A 120 -9.60 -4.10 -9.34
N ALA A 121 -9.42 -3.09 -8.49
CA ALA A 121 -10.47 -2.17 -8.09
C ALA A 121 -10.01 -0.71 -8.32
N PRO A 122 -10.88 0.19 -8.79
CA PRO A 122 -10.54 1.61 -8.86
C PRO A 122 -10.23 2.19 -7.48
N GLY A 123 -9.18 3.00 -7.41
CA GLY A 123 -8.73 3.67 -6.18
C GLY A 123 -7.76 2.82 -5.34
N CYS A 124 -7.28 3.41 -4.24
CA CYS A 124 -6.40 2.75 -3.28
C CYS A 124 -7.08 2.75 -1.90
N PRO A 125 -7.96 1.78 -1.61
CA PRO A 125 -8.63 1.74 -0.32
C PRO A 125 -7.61 1.54 0.80
N ILE A 126 -7.64 2.42 1.80
CA ILE A 126 -6.76 2.33 2.97
C ILE A 126 -6.99 0.98 3.65
N LYS A 127 -5.98 0.10 3.63
CA LYS A 127 -5.99 -1.18 4.34
C LYS A 127 -5.65 -0.96 5.81
N VAL A 128 -6.49 -0.21 6.53
CA VAL A 128 -6.37 -0.10 7.99
C VAL A 128 -6.68 -1.45 8.62
N ALA A 129 -5.97 -1.79 9.70
CA ALA A 129 -6.35 -2.90 10.57
C ALA A 129 -7.79 -2.67 11.06
N SER A 130 -8.75 -3.28 10.37
CA SER A 130 -10.18 -3.14 10.64
C SER A 130 -10.61 -3.90 11.90
N LEU A 131 -9.67 -4.61 12.53
CA LEU A 131 -9.85 -5.40 13.73
C LEU A 131 -8.63 -5.27 14.64
N VAL A 132 -8.87 -4.86 15.88
CA VAL A 132 -7.90 -4.88 16.97
C VAL A 132 -8.55 -5.57 18.17
N SER A 133 -7.75 -6.32 18.94
CA SER A 133 -8.20 -7.00 20.16
C SER A 133 -7.56 -6.32 21.36
N PHE A 134 -8.36 -6.08 22.40
CA PHE A 134 -7.90 -5.52 23.67
C PHE A 134 -7.98 -6.61 24.73
N ASP A 135 -6.85 -6.87 25.40
CA ASP A 135 -6.76 -7.87 26.45
C ASP A 135 -7.00 -7.23 27.82
N LYS A 136 -7.88 -7.82 28.62
CA LYS A 136 -8.19 -7.33 29.98
C LYS A 136 -6.99 -7.39 30.93
N SER A 137 -6.08 -8.34 30.74
CA SER A 137 -4.85 -8.48 31.52
C SER A 137 -3.80 -7.42 31.18
N ALA A 138 -3.90 -6.79 30.01
CA ALA A 138 -3.02 -5.74 29.54
C ALA A 138 -3.82 -4.60 28.87
N PRO A 139 -4.45 -3.71 29.65
CA PRO A 139 -5.27 -2.63 29.11
C PRO A 139 -4.46 -1.76 28.14
N GLY A 140 -4.94 -1.62 26.92
CA GLY A 140 -4.32 -0.85 25.84
C GLY A 140 -5.30 0.10 25.17
N TYR A 141 -4.78 0.95 24.29
CA TYR A 141 -5.59 1.88 23.49
C TYR A 141 -4.97 2.07 22.11
N VAL A 142 -5.79 2.49 21.15
CA VAL A 142 -5.35 2.98 19.85
C VAL A 142 -5.61 4.48 19.81
N LYS A 143 -4.58 5.25 19.47
CA LYS A 143 -4.69 6.71 19.28
C LYS A 143 -4.69 7.00 17.78
N TYR A 144 -5.66 7.80 17.34
CA TYR A 144 -5.79 8.25 15.97
C TYR A 144 -6.08 9.75 15.95
N ASP A 145 -5.67 10.45 14.89
CA ASP A 145 -5.97 11.86 14.74
C ASP A 145 -7.44 12.07 14.42
N SER A 146 -8.08 13.00 15.12
CA SER A 146 -9.50 13.29 14.90
C SER A 146 -9.69 13.85 13.47
N PRO A 147 -10.66 13.36 12.69
CA PRO A 147 -10.99 13.95 11.40
C PRO A 147 -11.41 15.42 11.58
N ASP A 148 -11.16 16.24 10.55
CA ASP A 148 -11.31 17.69 10.60
C ASP A 148 -12.76 18.13 10.90
N GLY A 149 -12.98 18.54 12.16
CA GLY A 149 -13.78 19.70 12.59
C GLY A 149 -15.30 19.73 12.45
N ASN A 150 -15.93 19.00 11.52
CA ASN A 150 -17.33 19.27 11.13
C ASN A 150 -18.34 18.14 11.36
N GLY A 151 -17.98 17.11 12.11
CA GLY A 151 -18.90 16.07 12.54
C GLY A 151 -18.22 14.71 12.69
N LEU A 152 -18.73 13.89 13.61
CA LEU A 152 -18.31 12.50 13.77
C LEU A 152 -19.43 11.58 13.30
N GLN A 153 -19.17 10.81 12.24
CA GLN A 153 -19.99 9.67 11.87
C GLN A 153 -19.22 8.39 12.22
N LEU A 154 -19.69 7.67 13.25
CA LEU A 154 -19.09 6.42 13.69
C LEU A 154 -19.97 5.24 13.29
N VAL A 155 -19.40 4.30 12.54
CA VAL A 155 -20.03 3.01 12.19
C VAL A 155 -19.03 1.92 12.56
N PHE A 156 -19.40 1.03 13.47
CA PHE A 156 -18.50 0.00 13.97
C PHE A 156 -19.26 -1.28 14.35
N LYS A 157 -18.53 -2.37 14.50
CA LYS A 157 -18.99 -3.62 15.10
C LYS A 157 -18.03 -3.96 16.24
N PHE A 158 -18.56 -4.43 17.36
CA PHE A 158 -17.75 -4.92 18.47
C PHE A 158 -18.27 -6.27 18.95
N LYS A 159 -17.42 -7.04 19.61
CA LYS A 159 -17.77 -8.27 20.30
C LYS A 159 -17.01 -8.30 21.63
N THR A 160 -17.71 -8.39 22.74
CA THR A 160 -17.14 -8.46 24.10
C THR A 160 -18.07 -9.28 24.99
N GLU A 161 -17.52 -9.88 26.03
CA GLU A 161 -18.28 -10.52 27.13
C GLU A 161 -18.31 -9.62 28.38
N GLU A 162 -17.55 -8.52 28.38
CA GLU A 162 -17.48 -7.59 29.49
C GLU A 162 -18.68 -6.61 29.44
N PRO A 163 -19.36 -6.36 30.58
CA PRO A 163 -20.55 -5.50 30.63
C PRO A 163 -20.22 -4.00 30.54
N ASP A 164 -18.96 -3.63 30.75
CA ASP A 164 -18.48 -2.25 30.80
C ASP A 164 -17.21 -2.09 29.95
N GLY A 165 -17.08 -0.97 29.26
CA GLY A 165 -15.88 -0.66 28.48
C GLY A 165 -15.96 0.65 27.72
N LEU A 166 -14.85 1.40 27.68
CA LEU A 166 -14.74 2.60 26.86
C LEU A 166 -14.44 2.21 25.40
N ILE A 167 -15.28 2.66 24.47
CA ILE A 167 -15.15 2.35 23.04
C ILE A 167 -14.49 3.51 22.29
N LEU A 168 -14.93 4.74 22.54
CA LEU A 168 -14.38 5.94 21.94
C LEU A 168 -14.31 7.05 22.98
N TYR A 169 -13.20 7.81 22.95
CA TYR A 169 -13.06 9.04 23.70
C TYR A 169 -12.29 10.07 22.88
N THR A 170 -12.86 11.27 22.76
CA THR A 170 -12.19 12.43 22.20
C THR A 170 -12.47 13.66 23.06
N SER A 171 -11.47 14.52 23.22
CA SER A 171 -11.59 15.75 24.00
C SER A 171 -10.76 16.87 23.38
N THR A 172 -11.16 18.11 23.63
CA THR A 172 -10.35 19.28 23.32
C THR A 172 -9.11 19.33 24.21
N ARG A 173 -8.05 20.04 23.80
CA ARG A 173 -6.80 20.16 24.59
C ARG A 173 -7.02 20.63 26.04
N ASN A 174 -8.02 21.47 26.26
CA ASN A 174 -8.41 21.99 27.57
C ASN A 174 -9.46 21.13 28.29
N GLN A 175 -9.89 20.00 27.69
CA GLN A 175 -10.91 19.07 28.20
C GLN A 175 -12.26 19.69 28.53
N ASN A 176 -12.52 20.91 28.04
CA ASN A 176 -13.81 21.60 28.24
C ASN A 176 -14.91 21.00 27.37
N SER A 177 -14.54 20.36 26.26
CA SER A 177 -15.47 19.64 25.41
C SER A 177 -14.98 18.21 25.18
N TYR A 178 -15.89 17.25 25.30
CA TYR A 178 -15.60 15.84 25.04
C TYR A 178 -16.79 15.12 24.42
N LEU A 179 -16.49 13.99 23.78
CA LEU A 179 -17.45 13.00 23.33
C LEU A 179 -16.92 11.62 23.73
N SER A 180 -17.76 10.82 24.38
CA SER A 180 -17.43 9.45 24.76
C SER A 180 -18.54 8.48 24.37
N LEU A 181 -18.17 7.35 23.81
CA LEU A 181 -19.04 6.19 23.64
C LEU A 181 -18.49 5.05 24.52
N SER A 182 -19.33 4.51 25.37
CA SER A 182 -18.97 3.41 26.27
C SER A 182 -20.10 2.39 26.37
N LEU A 183 -19.74 1.14 26.62
CA LEU A 183 -20.65 0.16 27.17
C LEU A 183 -20.67 0.35 28.70
N ALA A 184 -21.86 0.44 29.29
CA ALA A 184 -22.04 0.47 30.74
C ALA A 184 -23.30 -0.32 31.09
N GLU A 185 -23.17 -1.27 32.01
CA GLU A 185 -24.26 -2.18 32.35
C GLU A 185 -24.91 -2.85 31.11
N SER A 186 -24.09 -3.20 30.12
CA SER A 186 -24.52 -3.78 28.82
C SER A 186 -25.33 -2.85 27.90
N ALA A 187 -25.50 -1.57 28.25
CA ALA A 187 -26.08 -0.57 27.39
C ALA A 187 -25.00 0.32 26.76
N LEU A 188 -25.17 0.69 25.50
CA LEU A 188 -24.30 1.69 24.87
C LEU A 188 -24.75 3.08 25.31
N ILE A 189 -23.81 3.84 25.87
CA ILE A 189 -24.01 5.19 26.36
C ILE A 189 -23.10 6.14 25.57
N LEU A 190 -23.72 7.12 24.91
CA LEU A 190 -23.05 8.25 24.28
C LEU A 190 -23.18 9.48 25.19
N ARG A 191 -22.05 10.09 25.57
CA ARG A 191 -22.02 11.32 26.37
C ARG A 191 -21.25 12.41 25.64
N ALA A 192 -21.79 13.62 25.64
CA ALA A 192 -21.12 14.79 25.10
C ALA A 192 -21.15 15.95 26.10
N ALA A 193 -20.06 16.70 26.20
CA ALA A 193 -20.01 17.98 26.89
C ALA A 193 -19.40 19.05 25.96
N PRO A 194 -19.98 20.27 25.87
CA PRO A 194 -21.36 20.56 26.25
C PRO A 194 -22.33 19.69 25.44
N GLY A 195 -23.43 19.25 26.07
CA GLY A 195 -24.34 18.29 25.45
C GLY A 195 -25.17 17.53 26.48
N GLY A 196 -25.46 16.27 26.19
CA GLY A 196 -26.23 15.38 27.05
C GLY A 196 -25.78 13.94 26.91
N GLU A 197 -26.61 13.04 27.46
CA GLU A 197 -26.42 11.60 27.41
C GLU A 197 -27.50 10.96 26.53
N LEU A 198 -27.12 9.98 25.73
CA LEU A 198 -28.01 9.10 24.99
C LEU A 198 -27.64 7.65 25.33
N THR A 199 -28.64 6.85 25.65
CA THR A 199 -28.45 5.44 26.01
C THR A 199 -29.28 4.57 25.08
N THR A 200 -28.72 3.46 24.60
CA THR A 200 -29.50 2.44 23.90
C THR A 200 -30.47 1.79 24.86
N GLY A 201 -31.75 1.72 24.48
CA GLY A 201 -32.80 1.04 25.25
C GLY A 201 -32.70 -0.48 25.20
#